data_AF-A0A832JXV8-F1
#
_entry.id   AF-A0A832JXV8-F1
#
_cell.length_a   1.000
_cell.length_b   1.000
_cell.length_c   1.000
_cell.angle_alpha   90.00
_cell.angle_beta   90.00
_cell.angle_gamma   90.00
#
_symmetry.space_group_name_H-M   'P 1'
#
loop_
_entity.id
_entity.type
_entity.pdbx_description
1 polymer ?
#
loop_
_entity_poly.entity_id
_entity_poly.type
_entity_poly.pdbx_seq_one_letter_code
_entity_poly.pdbx_strand_id
1 'polypeptide(L)'
;MSTWSIPRLPTVRDLNLREKKVFMRIDINVPIEPEEGIILDDRRIRVHARFIRQVIDEYSPALVLGSHQGRPGSSDFTTLEKHAELLAKHSGLDVKYVDDVIGPAALEKIRSLKPGEVLLLDNLRLVSEEIIEGPPERQALTIFAKRIASVVEYYVNDAFATAHRSQPSIVGLPLLLPSAIGPVFEKEMSALSTVLSENKPPRIYVLGGKKVIELLRVIETLVKNKAADRILTGGLLAQLFL
;
A
#
# COMPACT_ATOMS: atom_id res chain seq x y z
N MET A 1 -21.68 -21.25 12.72
CA MET A 1 -21.56 -20.04 11.90
C MET A 1 -20.19 -19.45 12.20
N SER A 2 -19.21 -19.59 11.31
CA SER A 2 -17.94 -18.87 11.45
C SER A 2 -18.22 -17.41 11.11
N THR A 3 -18.37 -16.57 12.13
CA THR A 3 -18.42 -15.13 11.95
C THR A 3 -17.08 -14.69 11.37
N TRP A 4 -17.09 -14.29 10.10
CA TRP A 4 -15.98 -13.55 9.50
C TRP A 4 -15.82 -12.27 10.31
N SER A 5 -14.88 -12.28 11.25
CA SER A 5 -14.48 -11.09 11.97
C SER A 5 -13.12 -10.69 11.42
N ILE A 6 -13.07 -9.52 10.80
CA ILE A 6 -11.80 -8.91 10.44
C ILE A 6 -11.16 -8.50 11.78
N PRO A 7 -9.92 -8.95 12.08
CA PRO A 7 -9.26 -8.59 13.32
C PRO A 7 -9.10 -7.06 13.38
N ARG A 8 -9.31 -6.49 14.56
CA ARG A 8 -9.01 -5.07 14.78
C ARG A 8 -7.50 -4.88 14.69
N LEU A 9 -7.06 -4.16 13.65
CA LEU A 9 -5.66 -3.78 13.48
C LEU A 9 -5.39 -2.44 14.18
N PRO A 10 -4.20 -2.22 14.77
CA PRO A 10 -3.79 -0.91 15.26
C PRO A 10 -3.80 0.11 14.13
N THR A 11 -4.28 1.31 14.40
CA THR A 11 -4.34 2.45 13.48
C THR A 11 -3.29 3.50 13.85
N VAL A 12 -3.09 4.50 13.00
CA VAL A 12 -2.21 5.64 13.31
C VAL A 12 -2.55 6.33 14.64
N ARG A 13 -3.80 6.24 15.10
CA ARG A 13 -4.29 6.80 16.38
C ARG A 13 -3.77 6.03 17.59
N ASP A 14 -3.36 4.79 17.40
CA ASP A 14 -2.84 3.91 18.45
C ASP A 14 -1.31 4.05 18.61
N LEU A 15 -0.65 4.88 17.80
CA LEU A 15 0.78 5.16 17.85
C LEU A 15 1.06 6.61 18.26
N ASN A 16 2.17 6.85 18.95
CA ASN A 16 2.66 8.21 19.21
C ASN A 16 3.56 8.67 18.07
N LEU A 17 2.97 9.23 17.00
CA LEU A 17 3.70 9.65 15.80
C LEU A 17 4.31 11.06 15.91
N ARG A 18 3.98 11.85 16.94
CA ARG A 18 4.38 13.26 17.02
C ARG A 18 5.88 13.42 17.09
N GLU A 19 6.42 14.17 16.12
CA GLU A 19 7.86 14.44 15.97
C GLU A 19 8.73 13.17 15.79
N LYS A 20 8.10 12.04 15.48
CA LYS A 20 8.79 10.75 15.27
C LYS A 20 9.12 10.53 13.81
N LYS A 21 10.17 9.77 13.55
CA LYS A 21 10.48 9.28 12.20
C LYS A 21 9.61 8.07 11.89
N VAL A 22 8.79 8.17 10.85
CA VAL A 22 7.78 7.16 10.52
C VAL A 22 8.01 6.70 9.08
N PHE A 23 8.20 5.41 8.87
CA PHE A 23 8.12 4.84 7.52
C PHE A 23 6.67 4.51 7.20
N MET A 24 6.12 5.11 6.15
CA MET A 24 4.78 4.84 5.66
C MET A 24 4.84 4.20 4.27
N ARG A 25 4.38 2.94 4.20
CA ARG A 25 4.26 2.20 2.94
C ARG A 25 2.95 2.59 2.26
N ILE A 26 3.04 3.25 1.11
CA ILE A 26 1.87 3.68 0.33
C ILE A 26 1.80 2.92 -1.00
N ASP A 27 0.66 2.97 -1.67
CA ASP A 27 0.52 2.45 -3.04
C ASP A 27 0.25 3.60 -4.00
N ILE A 28 1.26 4.02 -4.75
CA ILE A 28 1.12 4.96 -5.86
C ILE A 28 1.55 4.33 -7.19
N ASN A 29 1.44 3.00 -7.32
CA ASN A 29 1.60 2.34 -8.61
C ASN A 29 0.42 2.72 -9.51
N VAL A 30 0.68 3.47 -10.56
CA VAL A 30 -0.32 4.07 -11.45
C VAL A 30 -0.06 3.70 -12.90
N PRO A 31 -1.08 3.72 -13.78
CA PRO A 31 -0.83 3.56 -15.21
C PRO A 31 0.03 4.73 -15.71
N ILE A 32 1.10 4.38 -16.42
CA ILE A 32 1.98 5.35 -17.06
C ILE A 32 2.11 5.05 -18.55
N GLU A 33 2.37 6.09 -19.31
CA GLU A 33 2.88 6.01 -20.67
C GLU A 33 4.37 5.59 -20.59
N PRO A 34 4.77 4.45 -21.19
CA PRO A 34 6.12 3.90 -21.03
C PRO A 34 7.28 4.74 -21.55
N GLU A 35 7.10 5.50 -22.63
CA GLU A 35 8.19 6.14 -23.37
C GLU A 35 8.70 7.37 -22.64
N GLU A 36 7.77 8.18 -22.14
CA GLU A 36 8.06 9.41 -21.41
C GLU A 36 7.85 9.23 -19.90
N GLY A 37 7.27 8.12 -19.43
CA GLY A 37 6.94 7.91 -18.02
C GLY A 37 5.83 8.83 -17.53
N ILE A 38 4.96 9.31 -18.43
CA ILE A 38 3.87 10.22 -18.07
C ILE A 38 2.78 9.46 -17.32
N ILE A 39 2.36 9.98 -16.18
CA ILE A 39 1.27 9.40 -15.39
C ILE A 39 -0.07 9.68 -16.08
N LEU A 40 -0.77 8.62 -16.48
CA LEU A 40 -2.03 8.68 -17.23
C LEU A 40 -3.27 8.83 -16.33
N ASP A 41 -3.22 8.24 -15.13
CA ASP A 41 -4.25 8.38 -14.09
C ASP A 41 -3.61 8.51 -12.71
N ASP A 42 -3.70 9.70 -12.13
CA ASP A 42 -3.14 10.06 -10.84
C ASP A 42 -4.12 9.89 -9.66
N ARG A 43 -5.30 9.28 -9.87
CA ARG A 43 -6.33 9.14 -8.82
C ARG A 43 -5.77 8.52 -7.54
N ARG A 44 -4.92 7.50 -7.67
CA ARG A 44 -4.32 6.83 -6.52
C ARG A 44 -3.37 7.75 -5.75
N ILE A 45 -2.57 8.54 -6.47
CA ILE A 45 -1.68 9.57 -5.90
C ILE A 45 -2.51 10.62 -5.15
N ARG A 46 -3.59 11.13 -5.76
CA ARG A 46 -4.49 12.11 -5.11
C ARG A 46 -5.09 11.59 -3.80
N VAL A 47 -5.50 10.32 -3.77
CA VAL A 47 -6.05 9.69 -2.57
C VAL A 47 -5.00 9.66 -1.45
N HIS A 48 -3.79 9.17 -1.71
CA HIS A 48 -2.73 9.13 -0.71
C HIS A 48 -2.26 10.54 -0.31
N ALA A 49 -2.10 11.47 -1.25
CA ALA A 49 -1.69 12.85 -0.99
C ALA A 49 -2.57 13.55 0.05
N ARG A 50 -3.89 13.36 -0.04
CA ARG A 50 -4.86 13.88 0.93
C ARG A 50 -4.64 13.31 2.34
N PHE A 51 -4.40 12.00 2.46
CA PHE A 51 -4.20 11.38 3.77
C PHE A 51 -2.81 11.63 4.35
N ILE A 52 -1.79 11.74 3.51
CA ILE A 52 -0.46 12.19 3.92
C ILE A 52 -0.56 13.60 4.51
N ARG A 53 -1.26 14.52 3.85
CA ARG A 53 -1.55 15.85 4.40
C ARG A 53 -2.23 15.78 5.76
N GLN A 54 -3.28 14.98 5.89
CA GLN A 54 -3.97 14.79 7.17
C GLN A 54 -3.00 14.29 8.28
N VAL A 55 -2.14 13.32 7.97
CA VAL A 55 -1.18 12.77 8.94
C VAL A 55 -0.14 13.83 9.35
N ILE A 56 0.34 14.64 8.42
CA ILE A 56 1.23 15.76 8.72
C ILE A 56 0.55 16.81 9.59
N ASP A 57 -0.66 17.24 9.23
CA ASP A 57 -1.39 18.27 9.98
C ASP A 57 -1.74 17.81 11.41
N GLU A 58 -2.12 16.55 11.57
CA GLU A 58 -2.60 16.02 12.84
C GLU A 58 -1.44 15.62 13.78
N TYR A 59 -0.38 15.01 13.25
CA TYR A 59 0.68 14.41 14.04
C TYR A 59 2.05 15.06 13.82
N SER A 60 2.30 15.76 12.72
CA SER A 60 3.61 16.36 12.38
C SER A 60 4.82 15.39 12.53
N PRO A 61 4.77 14.14 12.04
CA PRO A 61 5.93 13.24 12.01
C PRO A 61 6.98 13.72 11.01
N ALA A 62 8.20 13.22 11.14
CA ALA A 62 9.17 13.19 10.04
C ALA A 62 8.84 11.97 9.16
N LEU A 63 8.13 12.18 8.05
CA LEU A 63 7.47 11.12 7.31
C LEU A 63 8.30 10.63 6.11
N VAL A 64 8.67 9.35 6.14
CA VAL A 64 9.38 8.66 5.05
C VAL A 64 8.38 7.80 4.29
N LEU A 65 8.14 8.12 3.03
CA LEU A 65 7.23 7.40 2.14
C LEU A 65 8.02 6.39 1.31
N GLY A 66 7.47 5.18 1.18
CA GLY A 66 7.95 4.19 0.22
C GLY A 66 6.83 3.69 -0.67
N SER A 67 7.02 3.71 -2.00
CA SER A 67 6.08 3.10 -2.98
C SER A 67 6.82 2.20 -3.98
N HIS A 68 6.08 1.56 -4.88
CA HIS A 68 6.66 0.94 -6.07
C HIS A 68 5.90 1.42 -7.31
N GLN A 69 6.54 1.28 -8.47
CA GLN A 69 5.94 1.49 -9.78
C GLN A 69 6.42 0.37 -10.72
N GLY A 70 5.50 -0.32 -11.39
CA GLY A 70 5.84 -1.42 -12.30
C GLY A 70 6.64 -2.57 -11.64
N ARG A 71 7.35 -3.36 -12.44
CA ARG A 71 8.26 -4.44 -12.01
C ARG A 71 9.48 -4.48 -12.93
N PRO A 72 10.66 -4.91 -12.45
CA PRO A 72 11.83 -5.06 -13.33
C PRO A 72 11.50 -5.80 -14.64
N GLY A 73 11.82 -5.16 -15.77
CA GLY A 73 11.53 -5.65 -17.12
C GLY A 73 10.15 -5.29 -17.69
N SER A 74 9.25 -4.67 -16.92
CA SER A 74 7.99 -4.13 -17.44
C SER A 74 8.19 -2.72 -18.01
N SER A 75 7.38 -2.37 -19.00
CA SER A 75 7.42 -1.06 -19.66
C SER A 75 7.02 0.09 -18.75
N ASP A 76 6.31 -0.21 -17.65
CA ASP A 76 5.87 0.75 -16.64
C ASP A 76 6.79 0.82 -15.41
N PHE A 77 8.00 0.25 -15.47
CA PHE A 77 8.99 0.28 -14.40
C PHE A 77 9.89 1.51 -14.50
N THR A 78 9.70 2.46 -13.59
CA THR A 78 10.38 3.76 -13.60
C THR A 78 10.67 4.25 -12.17
N THR A 79 11.40 5.36 -12.04
CA THR A 79 11.65 6.06 -10.78
C THR A 79 10.37 6.71 -10.24
N LEU A 80 10.39 7.16 -8.99
CA LEU A 80 9.25 7.83 -8.35
C LEU A 80 9.33 9.36 -8.36
N GLU A 81 10.23 9.94 -9.15
CA GLU A 81 10.43 11.40 -9.22
C GLU A 81 9.14 12.13 -9.62
N LYS A 82 8.51 11.72 -10.74
CA LYS A 82 7.22 12.28 -11.21
C LYS A 82 6.09 12.04 -10.20
N HIS A 83 6.14 10.93 -9.46
CA HIS A 83 5.17 10.68 -8.40
C HIS A 83 5.36 11.62 -7.22
N ALA A 84 6.60 11.97 -6.86
CA ALA A 84 6.90 12.96 -5.83
C ALA A 84 6.35 14.34 -6.20
N GLU A 85 6.53 14.78 -7.46
CA GLU A 85 6.00 16.04 -7.98
C GLU A 85 4.46 16.10 -7.85
N LEU A 86 3.77 15.03 -8.25
CA LEU A 86 2.32 14.96 -8.13
C LEU A 86 1.85 14.84 -6.67
N LEU A 87 2.58 14.10 -5.82
CA LEU A 87 2.31 14.05 -4.38
C LEU A 87 2.43 15.45 -3.77
N ALA A 88 3.49 16.20 -4.07
CA ALA A 88 3.68 17.58 -3.62
C ALA A 88 2.52 18.47 -4.08
N LYS A 89 2.21 18.45 -5.38
CA LYS A 89 1.12 19.21 -5.98
C LYS A 89 -0.24 18.94 -5.31
N HIS A 90 -0.60 17.68 -5.12
CA HIS A 90 -1.91 17.29 -4.62
C HIS A 90 -2.06 17.36 -3.10
N SER A 91 -0.96 17.20 -2.36
CA SER A 91 -0.98 17.36 -0.90
C SER A 91 -0.79 18.82 -0.48
N GLY A 92 -0.18 19.66 -1.32
CA GLY A 92 0.26 20.99 -0.97
C GLY A 92 1.40 21.00 0.07
N LEU A 93 2.12 19.89 0.22
CA LEU A 93 3.32 19.75 1.05
C LEU A 93 4.58 19.89 0.18
N ASP A 94 5.68 20.28 0.81
CA ASP A 94 7.00 20.08 0.24
C ASP A 94 7.40 18.60 0.38
N VAL A 95 7.24 17.82 -0.69
CA VAL A 95 7.61 16.40 -0.73
C VAL A 95 8.99 16.28 -1.34
N LYS A 96 10.00 16.05 -0.50
CA LYS A 96 11.37 15.82 -0.94
C LYS A 96 11.48 14.47 -1.63
N TYR A 97 12.26 14.37 -2.70
CA TYR A 97 12.60 13.11 -3.36
C TYR A 97 14.06 12.75 -3.12
N VAL A 98 14.35 11.44 -3.08
CA VAL A 98 15.71 10.92 -3.12
C VAL A 98 15.78 9.74 -4.08
N ASP A 99 16.72 9.83 -5.03
CA ASP A 99 17.07 8.78 -5.99
C ASP A 99 17.88 7.66 -5.33
N ASP A 100 17.36 7.13 -4.22
CA ASP A 100 17.93 6.05 -3.43
C ASP A 100 16.83 5.47 -2.52
N VAL A 101 16.98 4.20 -2.16
CA VAL A 101 16.02 3.46 -1.32
C VAL A 101 16.62 3.09 0.03
N ILE A 102 17.79 2.45 0.03
CA ILE A 102 18.46 1.95 1.24
C ILE A 102 19.98 2.21 1.23
N GLY A 103 20.47 2.96 0.26
CA GLY A 103 21.85 3.38 0.20
C GLY A 103 22.16 4.54 1.14
N PRO A 104 23.42 5.02 1.15
CA PRO A 104 23.86 6.08 2.04
C PRO A 104 23.04 7.37 1.92
N ALA A 105 22.65 7.77 0.70
CA ALA A 105 21.95 9.02 0.45
C ALA A 105 20.53 9.00 1.04
N ALA A 106 19.81 7.87 0.88
CA ALA A 106 18.51 7.67 1.51
C ALA A 106 18.62 7.71 3.04
N LEU A 107 19.56 6.95 3.62
CA LEU A 107 19.71 6.86 5.08
C LEU A 107 20.10 8.20 5.72
N GLU A 108 20.96 8.99 5.06
CA GLU A 108 21.33 10.32 5.53
C GLU A 108 20.15 11.30 5.49
N LYS A 109 19.38 11.31 4.38
CA LYS A 109 18.18 12.14 4.27
C LYS A 109 17.12 11.74 5.28
N ILE A 110 16.91 10.45 5.54
CA ILE A 110 15.98 9.99 6.57
C ILE A 110 16.43 10.48 7.96
N ARG A 111 17.72 10.36 8.30
CA ARG A 111 18.24 10.78 9.61
C ARG A 111 18.11 12.28 9.84
N SER A 112 18.32 13.09 8.80
CA SER A 112 18.23 14.55 8.85
C SER A 112 16.82 15.10 8.68
N LEU A 113 15.84 14.26 8.32
CA LEU A 113 14.44 14.64 8.15
C LEU A 113 13.86 15.19 9.46
N LYS A 114 13.27 16.38 9.40
CA LYS A 114 12.70 17.08 10.56
C LYS A 114 11.20 16.78 10.71
N PRO A 115 10.63 16.92 11.93
CA PRO A 115 9.19 16.86 12.14
C PRO A 115 8.42 17.76 11.15
N GLY A 116 7.36 17.22 10.56
CA GLY A 116 6.53 17.89 9.56
C GLY A 116 7.06 17.80 8.13
N GLU A 117 8.29 17.34 7.92
CA GLU A 117 8.85 17.14 6.57
C GLU A 117 8.47 15.77 6.00
N VAL A 118 8.34 15.72 4.67
CA VAL A 118 8.02 14.49 3.93
C VAL A 118 9.14 14.16 2.96
N LEU A 119 9.57 12.91 2.95
CA LEU A 119 10.55 12.35 2.02
C LEU A 119 9.97 11.14 1.30
N LEU A 120 9.93 11.16 -0.03
CA LEU A 120 9.68 9.99 -0.86
C LEU A 120 11.02 9.34 -1.26
N LEU A 121 11.19 8.09 -0.87
CA LEU A 121 12.25 7.22 -1.39
C LEU A 121 11.93 6.82 -2.83
N ASP A 122 12.95 6.47 -3.60
CA ASP A 122 12.72 5.95 -4.94
C ASP A 122 12.00 4.58 -4.93
N ASN A 123 11.73 4.04 -6.11
CA ASN A 123 10.96 2.83 -6.34
C ASN A 123 11.55 1.66 -5.56
N LEU A 124 10.82 1.17 -4.54
CA LEU A 124 11.34 0.12 -3.66
C LEU A 124 11.74 -1.14 -4.44
N ARG A 125 11.13 -1.40 -5.60
CA ARG A 125 11.44 -2.56 -6.45
C ARG A 125 12.77 -2.45 -7.22
N LEU A 126 13.48 -1.32 -7.11
CA LEU A 126 14.90 -1.22 -7.49
C LEU A 126 15.79 -2.04 -6.55
N VAL A 127 15.36 -2.24 -5.30
CA VAL A 127 16.02 -3.15 -4.37
C VAL A 127 15.59 -4.57 -4.69
N SER A 128 16.54 -5.42 -5.08
CA SER A 128 16.27 -6.81 -5.49
C SER A 128 15.55 -7.63 -4.42
N GLU A 129 15.79 -7.34 -3.13
CA GLU A 129 15.09 -8.00 -2.03
C GLU A 129 13.58 -7.71 -2.03
N GLU A 130 13.15 -6.52 -2.46
CA GLU A 130 11.74 -6.10 -2.42
C GLU A 130 10.84 -6.92 -3.37
N ILE A 131 11.41 -7.46 -4.46
CA ILE A 131 10.65 -8.28 -5.42
C ILE A 131 10.55 -9.76 -5.01
N ILE A 132 11.31 -10.19 -4.00
CA ILE A 132 11.32 -11.59 -3.54
C ILE A 132 10.24 -11.79 -2.49
N GLU A 133 9.29 -12.69 -2.76
CA GLU A 133 8.28 -13.09 -1.77
C GLU A 133 8.81 -14.21 -0.85
N GLY A 134 8.38 -14.19 0.41
CA GLY A 134 8.90 -15.11 1.43
C GLY A 134 8.25 -14.90 2.79
N PRO A 135 8.41 -15.83 3.74
CA PRO A 135 7.77 -15.75 5.04
C PRO A 135 8.22 -14.49 5.82
N PRO A 136 7.33 -13.85 6.61
CA PRO A 136 7.62 -12.59 7.29
C PRO A 136 8.94 -12.59 8.07
N GLU A 137 9.26 -13.68 8.75
CA GLU A 137 10.47 -13.83 9.57
C GLU A 137 11.75 -13.74 8.71
N ARG A 138 11.71 -14.27 7.47
CA ARG A 138 12.84 -14.12 6.53
C ARG A 138 12.88 -12.71 5.97
N GLN A 139 11.72 -12.11 5.69
CA GLN A 139 11.64 -10.77 5.15
C GLN A 139 12.17 -9.70 6.12
N ALA A 140 11.98 -9.91 7.43
CA ALA A 140 12.56 -9.07 8.47
C ALA A 140 14.11 -9.15 8.55
N LEU A 141 14.73 -10.20 7.98
CA LEU A 141 16.19 -10.37 8.00
C LEU A 141 16.90 -9.71 6.82
N THR A 142 16.16 -9.22 5.83
CA THR A 142 16.68 -8.56 4.63
C THR A 142 17.47 -7.31 4.96
N ILE A 143 18.41 -6.95 4.08
CA ILE A 143 19.18 -5.71 4.21
C ILE A 143 18.23 -4.51 4.18
N PHE A 144 17.23 -4.55 3.31
CA PHE A 144 16.16 -3.56 3.22
C PHE A 144 15.50 -3.31 4.57
N ALA A 145 14.92 -4.36 5.19
CA ALA A 145 14.16 -4.21 6.42
C ALA A 145 15.03 -3.69 7.56
N LYS A 146 16.24 -4.26 7.71
CA LYS A 146 17.20 -3.85 8.76
C LYS A 146 17.66 -2.41 8.60
N ARG A 147 17.99 -1.96 7.37
CA ARG A 147 18.47 -0.60 7.13
C ARG A 147 17.38 0.43 7.40
N ILE A 148 16.18 0.23 6.87
CA ILE A 148 15.05 1.14 7.13
C ILE A 148 14.72 1.18 8.62
N ALA A 149 14.58 0.02 9.28
CA ALA A 149 14.27 -0.03 10.71
C ALA A 149 15.34 0.61 11.60
N SER A 150 16.59 0.74 11.14
CA SER A 150 17.65 1.41 11.88
C SER A 150 17.55 2.94 11.92
N VAL A 151 16.69 3.54 11.07
CA VAL A 151 16.59 5.00 10.90
C VAL A 151 15.17 5.56 11.08
N VAL A 152 14.20 4.71 11.41
CA VAL A 152 12.82 5.10 11.72
C VAL A 152 12.35 4.45 13.02
N GLU A 153 11.34 5.02 13.65
CA GLU A 153 10.80 4.56 14.94
C GLU A 153 9.49 3.78 14.80
N TYR A 154 8.69 4.10 13.78
CA TYR A 154 7.38 3.48 13.54
C TYR A 154 7.20 3.07 12.09
N TYR A 155 6.36 2.06 11.88
CA TYR A 155 5.93 1.62 10.56
C TYR A 155 4.41 1.78 10.40
N VAL A 156 4.00 2.33 9.26
CA VAL A 156 2.58 2.44 8.89
C VAL A 156 2.36 1.82 7.51
N ASN A 157 1.48 0.83 7.42
CA ASN A 157 1.06 0.29 6.13
C ASN A 157 -0.23 0.95 5.65
N ASP A 158 -0.13 1.78 4.63
CA ASP A 158 -1.27 2.39 3.95
C ASP A 158 -1.54 1.76 2.57
N ALA A 159 -0.76 0.75 2.17
CA ALA A 159 -0.79 0.13 0.85
C ALA A 159 -1.71 -1.10 0.79
N PHE A 160 -3.04 -0.90 0.88
CA PHE A 160 -4.01 -2.01 0.90
C PHE A 160 -3.94 -2.91 -0.33
N ALA A 161 -3.79 -2.32 -1.51
CA ALA A 161 -3.74 -3.08 -2.75
C ALA A 161 -2.55 -4.06 -2.81
N THR A 162 -1.49 -3.85 -2.03
CA THR A 162 -0.34 -4.75 -1.95
C THR A 162 -0.31 -5.63 -0.70
N ALA A 163 -1.30 -5.56 0.21
CA ALA A 163 -1.30 -6.38 1.42
C ALA A 163 -1.41 -7.90 1.17
N HIS A 164 -1.77 -8.31 -0.04
CA HIS A 164 -1.74 -9.72 -0.45
C HIS A 164 -0.33 -10.23 -0.81
N ARG A 165 0.71 -9.38 -0.71
CA ARG A 165 2.11 -9.69 -1.07
C ARG A 165 2.95 -9.94 0.17
N SER A 166 3.90 -10.87 0.06
CA SER A 166 4.84 -11.19 1.15
C SER A 166 6.23 -10.61 0.91
N GLN A 167 6.30 -9.30 0.69
CA GLN A 167 7.51 -8.51 0.39
C GLN A 167 8.12 -7.85 1.64
N PRO A 168 9.44 -7.56 1.66
CA PRO A 168 10.13 -6.91 2.80
C PRO A 168 9.42 -5.67 3.34
N SER A 169 9.03 -4.74 2.46
CA SER A 169 8.37 -3.50 2.88
C SER A 169 6.95 -3.69 3.43
N ILE A 170 6.32 -4.83 3.17
CA ILE A 170 4.94 -5.13 3.57
C ILE A 170 4.90 -5.95 4.85
N VAL A 171 5.68 -7.03 4.91
CA VAL A 171 5.63 -8.02 6.01
C VAL A 171 6.89 -8.06 6.88
N GLY A 172 8.02 -7.50 6.41
CA GLY A 172 9.28 -7.51 7.15
C GLY A 172 9.35 -6.42 8.22
N LEU A 173 9.06 -5.17 7.85
CA LEU A 173 9.08 -4.03 8.77
C LEU A 173 8.13 -4.16 9.97
N PRO A 174 6.91 -4.73 9.84
CA PRO A 174 6.03 -4.99 10.97
C PRO A 174 6.60 -5.82 12.11
N LEU A 175 7.57 -6.71 11.81
CA LEU A 175 8.21 -7.53 12.82
C LEU A 175 9.36 -6.81 13.55
N LEU A 176 9.82 -5.69 13.01
CA LEU A 176 10.96 -4.93 13.55
C LEU A 176 10.54 -3.66 14.30
N LEU A 177 9.35 -3.13 13.99
CA LEU A 177 8.90 -1.81 14.45
C LEU A 177 7.48 -1.87 14.99
N PRO A 178 7.14 -1.03 16.00
CA PRO A 178 5.75 -0.76 16.34
C PRO A 178 4.97 -0.29 15.11
N SER A 179 3.86 -0.96 14.83
CA SER A 179 3.23 -0.93 13.52
C SER A 179 1.73 -0.69 13.57
N ALA A 180 1.23 0.05 12.57
CA ALA A 180 -0.19 0.32 12.39
C ALA A 180 -0.58 0.34 10.91
N ILE A 181 -1.89 0.34 10.66
CA ILE A 181 -2.45 0.62 9.34
C ILE A 181 -2.69 2.12 9.16
N GLY A 182 -2.52 2.60 7.93
CA GLY A 182 -2.80 3.98 7.54
C GLY A 182 -4.27 4.24 7.22
N PRO A 183 -4.65 5.50 6.95
CA PRO A 183 -6.04 5.90 6.72
C PRO A 183 -6.70 5.32 5.45
N VAL A 184 -5.94 5.14 4.35
CA VAL A 184 -6.45 4.46 3.14
C VAL A 184 -6.73 3.01 3.48
N PHE A 185 -5.78 2.34 4.12
CA PHE A 185 -5.91 0.95 4.52
C PHE A 185 -7.08 0.72 5.47
N GLU A 186 -7.26 1.61 6.45
CA GLU A 186 -8.40 1.59 7.39
C GLU A 186 -9.74 1.70 6.64
N LYS A 187 -9.84 2.61 5.67
CA LYS A 187 -11.07 2.77 4.88
C LYS A 187 -11.38 1.56 4.02
N GLU A 188 -10.39 0.99 3.33
CA GLU A 188 -10.56 -0.23 2.54
C GLU A 188 -10.98 -1.41 3.43
N MET A 189 -10.37 -1.53 4.61
CA MET A 189 -10.72 -2.57 5.58
C MET A 189 -12.14 -2.40 6.13
N SER A 190 -12.56 -1.17 6.43
CA SER A 190 -13.92 -0.87 6.88
C SER A 190 -14.95 -1.18 5.78
N ALA A 191 -14.69 -0.79 4.54
CA ALA A 191 -15.56 -1.11 3.41
C ALA A 191 -15.69 -2.63 3.21
N LEU A 192 -14.57 -3.36 3.29
CA LEU A 192 -14.56 -4.82 3.22
C LEU A 192 -15.34 -5.44 4.39
N SER A 193 -15.20 -4.89 5.60
CA SER A 193 -15.93 -5.35 6.78
C SER A 193 -17.44 -5.24 6.58
N THR A 194 -17.93 -4.08 6.17
CA THR A 194 -19.36 -3.86 5.91
C THR A 194 -19.91 -4.84 4.86
N VAL A 195 -19.15 -5.12 3.79
CA VAL A 195 -19.55 -6.11 2.78
C VAL A 195 -19.62 -7.54 3.36
N LEU A 196 -18.79 -7.88 4.35
CA LEU A 196 -18.72 -9.23 4.92
C LEU A 196 -19.61 -9.46 6.14
N SER A 197 -19.83 -8.46 7.00
CA SER A 197 -20.48 -8.61 8.30
C SER A 197 -21.91 -8.02 8.36
N GLU A 198 -22.18 -6.93 7.64
CA GLU A 198 -23.43 -6.16 7.78
C GLU A 198 -24.43 -6.38 6.63
N ASN A 199 -24.13 -7.33 5.75
CA ASN A 199 -24.81 -7.45 4.48
C ASN A 199 -26.19 -8.11 4.68
N LYS A 200 -27.22 -7.29 4.87
CA LYS A 200 -28.63 -7.74 4.94
C LYS A 200 -29.06 -8.25 3.55
N PRO A 201 -29.78 -9.37 3.47
CA PRO A 201 -30.23 -9.91 2.20
C PRO A 201 -31.20 -8.94 1.47
N PRO A 202 -31.19 -8.89 0.13
CA PRO A 202 -30.38 -9.71 -0.76
C PRO A 202 -28.97 -9.15 -1.00
N ARG A 203 -27.96 -10.01 -0.85
CA ARG A 203 -26.54 -9.75 -1.10
C ARG A 203 -26.20 -10.11 -2.54
N ILE A 204 -26.00 -9.09 -3.37
CA ILE A 204 -25.75 -9.25 -4.81
C ILE A 204 -24.29 -8.88 -5.10
N TYR A 205 -23.53 -9.84 -5.65
CA TYR A 205 -22.15 -9.62 -6.09
C TYR A 205 -22.09 -9.49 -7.61
N VAL A 206 -21.39 -8.48 -8.11
CA VAL A 206 -21.15 -8.29 -9.55
C VAL A 206 -19.68 -8.58 -9.85
N LEU A 207 -19.41 -9.68 -10.57
CA LEU A 207 -18.06 -10.17 -10.84
C LEU A 207 -17.79 -10.15 -12.35
N GLY A 208 -16.69 -9.51 -12.75
CA GLY A 208 -16.26 -9.48 -14.14
C GLY A 208 -14.78 -9.19 -14.30
N GLY A 209 -14.29 -9.37 -15.51
CA GLY A 209 -12.88 -9.10 -15.86
C GLY A 209 -12.20 -10.25 -16.57
N LYS A 210 -10.88 -10.10 -16.80
CA LYS A 210 -10.06 -11.03 -17.58
C LYS A 210 -9.39 -12.15 -16.78
N LYS A 211 -9.34 -12.02 -15.45
CA LYS A 211 -8.69 -12.98 -14.54
C LYS A 211 -9.66 -14.07 -14.08
N VAL A 212 -10.15 -14.86 -15.04
CA VAL A 212 -11.19 -15.88 -14.82
C VAL A 212 -10.89 -16.78 -13.60
N ILE A 213 -9.68 -17.34 -13.50
CA ILE A 213 -9.34 -18.33 -12.48
C ILE A 213 -9.44 -17.74 -11.07
N GLU A 214 -8.99 -16.49 -10.89
CA GLU A 214 -9.10 -15.79 -9.61
C GLU A 214 -10.57 -15.54 -9.25
N LEU A 215 -11.39 -15.14 -10.22
CA LEU A 215 -12.82 -14.89 -10.02
C LEU A 215 -13.61 -16.16 -9.67
N LEU A 216 -13.25 -17.31 -10.24
CA LEU A 216 -13.87 -18.59 -9.90
C LEU A 216 -13.64 -18.99 -8.44
N ARG A 217 -12.42 -18.76 -7.91
CA ARG A 217 -12.12 -19.00 -6.48
C ARG A 217 -12.92 -18.09 -5.56
N VAL A 218 -13.15 -16.84 -5.98
CA VAL A 218 -14.02 -15.90 -5.26
C VAL A 218 -15.47 -16.43 -5.23
N ILE A 219 -16.01 -16.84 -6.39
CA ILE A 219 -17.36 -17.44 -6.47
C ILE A 219 -17.46 -18.66 -5.56
N GLU A 220 -16.50 -19.59 -5.63
CA GLU A 220 -16.48 -20.78 -4.80
C GLU A 220 -16.50 -20.43 -3.30
N THR A 221 -15.72 -19.43 -2.89
CA THR A 221 -15.68 -18.94 -1.51
C THR A 221 -17.02 -18.31 -1.09
N LEU A 222 -17.63 -17.49 -1.94
CA LEU A 222 -18.91 -16.84 -1.67
C LEU A 222 -20.05 -17.86 -1.52
N VAL A 223 -20.07 -18.89 -2.38
CA VAL A 223 -21.05 -19.97 -2.34
C VAL A 223 -20.84 -20.87 -1.13
N LYS A 224 -19.60 -21.34 -0.89
CA LYS A 224 -19.28 -22.20 0.27
C LYS A 224 -19.67 -21.56 1.60
N ASN A 225 -19.45 -20.25 1.73
CA ASN A 225 -19.77 -19.50 2.94
C ASN A 225 -21.21 -18.96 2.99
N LYS A 226 -22.05 -19.25 1.98
CA LYS A 226 -23.42 -18.71 1.87
C LYS A 226 -23.45 -17.17 2.01
N ALA A 227 -22.45 -16.51 1.43
CA ALA A 227 -22.24 -15.07 1.53
C ALA A 227 -22.95 -14.28 0.42
N ALA A 228 -23.35 -14.93 -0.68
CA ALA A 228 -24.04 -14.30 -1.80
C ALA A 228 -25.44 -14.90 -1.99
N ASP A 229 -26.44 -14.05 -2.20
CA ASP A 229 -27.80 -14.46 -2.56
C ASP A 229 -27.97 -14.45 -4.10
N ARG A 230 -27.25 -13.56 -4.80
CA ARG A 230 -27.08 -13.60 -6.25
C ARG A 230 -25.65 -13.21 -6.66
N ILE A 231 -25.18 -13.80 -7.74
CA ILE A 231 -23.91 -13.45 -8.39
C ILE A 231 -24.22 -13.12 -9.84
N LEU A 232 -23.94 -11.88 -10.24
CA LEU A 232 -24.04 -11.41 -11.62
C LEU A 232 -22.65 -11.47 -12.24
N THR A 233 -22.52 -12.12 -13.40
CA THR A 233 -21.25 -12.28 -14.11
C THR A 233 -21.17 -11.36 -15.32
N GLY A 234 -19.97 -10.85 -15.61
CA GLY A 234 -19.69 -10.00 -16.78
C GLY A 234 -18.31 -10.26 -17.40
N GLY A 235 -18.08 -9.75 -18.60
CA GLY A 235 -16.80 -9.90 -19.32
C GLY A 235 -16.46 -11.35 -19.68
N LEU A 236 -15.16 -11.72 -19.67
CA LEU A 236 -14.72 -13.08 -19.99
C LEU A 236 -15.28 -14.13 -19.02
N LEU A 237 -15.60 -13.75 -17.78
CA LEU A 237 -16.24 -14.65 -16.83
C LEU A 237 -17.65 -15.04 -17.30
N ALA A 238 -18.45 -14.11 -17.80
CA ALA A 238 -19.79 -14.41 -18.29
C ALA A 238 -19.78 -15.42 -19.45
N GLN A 239 -18.79 -15.34 -20.33
CA GLN A 239 -18.62 -16.26 -21.46
C GLN A 239 -18.44 -17.73 -21.05
N LEU A 240 -18.02 -18.00 -19.81
CA LEU A 240 -17.88 -19.37 -19.30
C LEU A 240 -19.19 -19.93 -18.74
N PHE A 241 -20.17 -19.08 -18.45
CA PHE A 241 -21.46 -19.46 -17.87
C PHE A 241 -22.60 -19.41 -18.89
N LEU A 242 -22.36 -18.88 -20.09
CA LEU A 242 -23.26 -18.91 -21.25
C LEU A 242 -23.03 -20.19 -22.06
#